data_AF-A0A7K4G4Q7-F1
#
_entry.id   AF-A0A7K4G4Q7-F1
#
_cell.length_a   1.000
_cell.length_b   1.000
_cell.length_c   1.000
_cell.angle_alpha   90.00
_cell.angle_beta   90.00
_cell.angle_gamma   90.00
#
_symmetry.space_group_name_H-M   'P 1'
#
loop_
_entity.id
_entity.type
_entity.pdbx_description
1 polymer ?
#
loop_
_entity_poly.entity_id
_entity_poly.type
_entity_poly.pdbx_seq_one_letter_code
_entity_poly.pdbx_strand_id
1 'polypeptide(L)' 'MTKKNKDLKAMGAEELKTELEKSSKELVSERASTKQTGKSTNPGAVKSIRKKIARIKTFLKQKGISV' A
#
# COMPACT_ATOMS: atom_id res chain seq x y z
N MET A 1 8.16 9.06 3.28
CA MET A 1 7.50 8.99 4.61
C MET A 1 6.23 8.16 4.50
N THR A 2 6.12 7.10 5.30
CA THR A 2 4.96 6.19 5.33
C THR A 2 3.78 6.88 6.01
N LYS A 3 2.61 6.98 5.36
CA LYS A 3 1.37 7.49 6.00
C LYS A 3 1.10 6.72 7.30
N LYS A 4 0.88 7.45 8.39
CA LYS A 4 0.64 6.88 9.73
C LYS A 4 -0.79 6.35 9.79
N ASN A 5 -1.06 5.41 10.70
CA ASN A 5 -2.40 4.82 10.85
C ASN A 5 -3.50 5.86 11.11
N LYS A 6 -3.16 7.00 11.73
CA LYS A 6 -4.09 8.11 11.96
C LYS A 6 -4.59 8.70 10.64
N ASP A 7 -3.70 8.85 9.66
CA ASP A 7 -4.01 9.41 8.35
C ASP A 7 -4.97 8.49 7.58
N LEU A 8 -4.73 7.17 7.64
CA LEU A 8 -5.61 6.17 7.01
C LEU A 8 -7.00 6.10 7.66
N LYS A 9 -7.10 6.37 8.96
CA LYS A 9 -8.39 6.41 9.67
C LYS A 9 -9.22 7.64 9.27
N ALA A 10 -8.54 8.79 9.07
CA ALA A 10 -9.17 10.04 8.67
C ALA A 10 -9.66 10.02 7.21
N MET A 11 -9.03 9.23 6.33
CA MET A 11 -9.36 9.15 4.92
C MET A 11 -10.76 8.60 4.63
N GLY A 12 -11.44 9.17 3.65
CA GLY A 12 -12.72 8.67 3.12
C GLY A 12 -12.61 7.29 2.47
N ALA A 13 -13.77 6.67 2.21
CA ALA A 13 -13.87 5.38 1.51
C ALA A 13 -13.17 5.39 0.14
N GLU A 14 -13.47 6.43 -0.64
CA GLU A 14 -12.92 6.66 -1.98
C GLU A 14 -11.40 6.90 -1.92
N GLU A 15 -10.96 7.75 -1.00
CA GLU A 15 -9.54 8.06 -0.80
C GLU A 15 -8.73 6.81 -0.42
N LEU A 16 -9.30 5.94 0.42
CA LEU A 16 -8.69 4.65 0.77
C LEU A 16 -8.56 3.73 -0.45
N LYS A 17 -9.54 3.72 -1.36
CA LYS A 17 -9.45 2.96 -2.63
C LYS A 17 -8.37 3.53 -3.54
N THR A 18 -8.32 4.86 -3.73
CA THR A 18 -7.28 5.51 -4.53
C THR A 18 -5.88 5.24 -3.96
N GLU A 19 -5.73 5.29 -2.63
CA GLU A 19 -4.47 4.98 -1.96
C GLU A 19 -4.09 3.49 -2.09
N LEU A 20 -5.08 2.59 -2.10
CA LEU A 20 -4.88 1.16 -2.33
C LEU A 20 -4.34 0.89 -3.74
N GLU A 21 -4.93 1.51 -4.76
CA GLU A 21 -4.47 1.40 -6.14
C GLU A 21 -3.06 1.95 -6.31
N LYS A 22 -2.80 3.13 -5.74
CA LYS A 22 -1.47 3.74 -5.77
C LYS A 22 -0.41 2.82 -5.13
N SER A 23 -0.70 2.31 -3.94
CA SER A 23 0.21 1.40 -3.23
C SER A 23 0.40 0.06 -3.96
N SER A 24 -0.60 -0.40 -4.71
CA SER A 24 -0.50 -1.60 -5.54
C SER A 24 0.36 -1.39 -6.77
N LYS A 25 0.23 -0.23 -7.45
CA LYS A 25 1.11 0.16 -8.57
C LYS A 25 2.56 0.30 -8.11
N GLU A 26 2.80 0.91 -6.96
CA GLU A 26 4.13 0.99 -6.33
C GLU A 26 4.72 -0.42 -6.10
N LEU A 27 3.92 -1.37 -5.60
CA LEU A 27 4.37 -2.75 -5.38
C LEU A 27 4.79 -3.44 -6.69
N VAL A 28 4.03 -3.23 -7.77
CA VAL A 28 4.35 -3.82 -9.09
C VAL A 28 5.64 -3.23 -9.63
N SER A 29 5.80 -1.90 -9.54
CA SER A 29 7.02 -1.22 -9.97
C SER A 29 8.24 -1.72 -9.20
N GLU A 30 8.18 -1.80 -7.86
CA GLU A 30 9.29 -2.25 -7.03
C GLU A 30 9.68 -3.72 -7.33
N ARG A 31 8.68 -4.57 -7.60
CA ARG A 31 8.90 -5.96 -8.04
C ARG A 31 9.55 -6.02 -9.42
N ALA A 32 9.12 -5.17 -10.35
CA ALA A 32 9.71 -5.10 -11.68
C ALA A 32 11.18 -4.66 -11.61
N SER A 33 11.49 -3.64 -10.78
CA SER A 33 12.86 -3.19 -10.53
C SER A 33 13.72 -4.29 -9.91
N THR A 34 13.20 -5.00 -8.91
CA THR A 34 13.92 -6.15 -8.31
C THR A 34 14.22 -7.24 -9.35
N LYS A 35 13.27 -7.49 -10.26
CA LYS A 35 13.40 -8.51 -11.31
C LYS A 35 14.38 -8.11 -12.42
N GLN A 36 14.44 -6.83 -12.79
CA GLN A 36 15.34 -6.33 -13.84
C GLN A 36 16.79 -6.25 -13.37
N THR A 37 17.05 -5.76 -12.16
CA THR A 37 18.41 -5.44 -11.71
C THR A 37 19.02 -6.54 -10.84
N GLY A 38 18.26 -7.55 -10.42
CA GLY A 38 18.69 -8.62 -9.52
C GLY A 38 19.04 -8.17 -8.09
N LYS A 39 19.11 -6.86 -7.85
CA LYS A 39 19.29 -6.21 -6.55
C LYS A 39 18.04 -5.39 -6.23
N SER A 40 17.45 -5.62 -5.07
CA SER A 40 16.44 -4.69 -4.55
C SER A 40 17.14 -3.39 -4.16
N THR A 41 16.78 -2.29 -4.79
CA THR A 41 17.21 -0.93 -4.39
C THR A 41 16.78 -0.63 -2.95
N ASN A 42 15.67 -1.22 -2.49
CA ASN A 42 15.24 -1.16 -1.11
C ASN A 42 14.55 -2.47 -0.66
N PRO A 43 15.29 -3.41 -0.02
CA PRO A 43 14.73 -4.71 0.38
C PRO A 43 13.51 -4.58 1.31
N GLY A 44 13.46 -3.51 2.10
CA GLY A 44 12.37 -3.21 3.03
C GLY A 44 11.14 -2.60 2.38
N ALA A 45 11.25 -2.05 1.17
CA ALA A 45 10.16 -1.33 0.50
C ALA A 45 8.98 -2.25 0.19
N VAL A 46 9.24 -3.40 -0.44
CA VAL A 46 8.20 -4.41 -0.75
C VAL A 46 7.42 -4.81 0.51
N LYS A 47 8.13 -5.08 1.63
CA LYS A 47 7.52 -5.45 2.91
C LYS A 47 6.68 -4.29 3.48
N SER A 48 7.18 -3.07 3.40
CA SER A 48 6.48 -1.86 3.86
C SER A 48 5.20 -1.61 3.07
N ILE A 49 5.27 -1.68 1.73
CA ILE A 49 4.14 -1.48 0.82
C ILE A 49 3.08 -2.56 1.06
N ARG A 50 3.47 -3.84 1.22
CA ARG A 50 2.54 -4.92 1.58
C ARG A 50 1.80 -4.67 2.89
N LYS A 51 2.51 -4.20 3.93
CA LYS A 51 1.89 -3.84 5.22
C LYS A 51 0.93 -2.66 5.08
N LYS A 52 1.28 -1.67 4.25
CA LYS A 52 0.42 -0.52 3.94
C LYS A 52 -0.88 -0.96 3.28
N ILE A 53 -0.81 -1.82 2.24
CA ILE A 53 -1.97 -2.41 1.56
C ILE A 53 -2.87 -3.16 2.56
N ALA A 54 -2.28 -4.00 3.43
CA ALA A 54 -3.04 -4.76 4.42
C ALA A 54 -3.80 -3.84 5.41
N ARG A 55 -3.17 -2.74 5.85
CA ARG A 55 -3.83 -1.75 6.72
C ARG A 55 -4.98 -1.04 6.01
N ILE A 56 -4.79 -0.62 4.75
CA ILE A 56 -5.85 0.03 3.96
C ILE A 56 -7.05 -0.91 3.82
N LYS A 57 -6.83 -2.18 3.46
CA LYS A 57 -7.90 -3.20 3.41
C LYS A 57 -8.60 -3.39 4.75
N THR A 58 -7.86 -3.34 5.86
CA THR A 58 -8.44 -3.43 7.21
C THR A 58 -9.38 -2.25 7.49
N PHE A 59 -8.97 -1.03 7.15
CA PHE A 59 -9.82 0.16 7.33
C PHE A 59 -11.04 0.16 6.39
N LEU A 60 -10.88 -0.29 5.14
CA LEU A 60 -12.01 -0.46 4.21
C LEU A 60 -13.04 -1.43 4.79
N LYS A 61 -12.57 -2.58 5.31
CA LYS A 61 -13.44 -3.57 5.97
C LYS A 61 -14.12 -2.99 7.22
N GLN A 62 -13.41 -2.22 8.04
CA GLN A 62 -13.99 -1.53 9.21
C GLN A 62 -15.08 -0.52 8.82
N LYS A 63 -14.99 0.06 7.62
CA LYS A 63 -16.01 0.97 7.07
C LYS A 63 -17.16 0.26 6.37
N GLY A 64 -17.22 -1.08 6.44
CA GLY A 64 -18.27 -1.88 5.79
C GLY A 64 -18.08 -2.04 4.29
N ILE A 65 -16.91 -1.69 3.74
CA ILE A 65 -16.61 -1.77 2.31
C ILE A 65 -15.82 -3.05 2.10
N SER A 66 -16.44 -4.02 1.43
CA SER A 66 -15.73 -5.22 0.98
C SER A 66 -14.91 -4.89 -0.27
N VAL A 67 -13.60 -5.17 -0.24
CA VAL A 67 -12.62 -4.92 -1.32
C VAL A 67 -11.72 -6.12 -1.52
#